data_AF-A0A350LRF7-F1
#
_entry.id   AF-A0A350LRF7-F1
#
_cell.length_a   1.000
_cell.length_b   1.000
_cell.length_c   1.000
_cell.angle_alpha   90.00
_cell.angle_beta   90.00
_cell.angle_gamma   90.00
#
_symmetry.space_group_name_H-M   'P 1'
#
loop_
_entity.id
_entity.type
_entity.pdbx_description
1 polymer ?
#
loop_
_entity_poly.entity_id
_entity_poly.type
_entity_poly.pdbx_seq_one_letter_code
_entity_poly.pdbx_strand_id
1 'polypeptide(L)'
;ALARAGLIAMITKGAAPDAAYLDAIARVARDETLDPAFRALALGLPSEDDLAQALFDAGHTPDPQAIWEALETLRDTRAEALDSIAQDLYPRHQVTAPYRPDP
;
A
#
# COMPACT_ATOMS: atom_id res chain seq x y z
N ALA A 1 -2.60 9.37 2.64
CA ALA A 1 -3.88 10.06 2.36
C ALA A 1 -4.72 9.30 1.32
N LEU A 2 -4.18 9.02 0.13
CA LEU A 2 -4.95 8.37 -0.96
C LEU A 2 -5.31 6.90 -0.69
N ALA A 3 -4.35 6.06 -0.27
CA ALA A 3 -4.61 4.66 0.09
C ALA A 3 -5.69 4.52 1.18
N ARG A 4 -5.60 5.34 2.23
CA ARG A 4 -6.56 5.38 3.33
C ARG A 4 -7.96 5.75 2.85
N ALA A 5 -8.08 6.80 2.03
CA ALA A 5 -9.38 7.21 1.49
C ALA A 5 -10.01 6.14 0.59
N GLY A 6 -9.19 5.48 -0.26
CA GLY A 6 -9.62 4.35 -1.08
C GLY A 6 -10.11 3.18 -0.24
N LEU A 7 -9.34 2.77 0.78
CA LEU A 7 -9.73 1.69 1.70
C LEU A 7 -11.01 2.01 2.47
N ILE A 8 -11.18 3.24 2.96
CA ILE A 8 -12.44 3.66 3.61
C ILE A 8 -13.61 3.56 2.63
N ALA A 9 -13.43 3.94 1.35
CA ALA A 9 -14.48 3.80 0.34
C ALA A 9 -14.78 2.33 0.02
N MET A 10 -13.78 1.46 -0.03
CA MET A 10 -13.97 0.01 -0.17
C MET A 10 -14.82 -0.54 0.99
N ILE A 11 -14.46 -0.19 2.23
CA ILE A 11 -15.13 -0.68 3.45
C ILE A 11 -16.57 -0.15 3.56
N THR A 12 -16.78 1.15 3.35
CA THR A 12 -18.07 1.80 3.63
C THR A 12 -19.05 1.78 2.46
N LYS A 13 -18.55 1.64 1.23
CA LYS A 13 -19.37 1.76 0.01
C LYS A 13 -19.23 0.55 -0.92
N GLY A 14 -18.43 -0.45 -0.57
CA GLY A 14 -18.13 -1.58 -1.46
C GLY A 14 -17.45 -1.14 -2.76
N ALA A 15 -16.70 -0.04 -2.72
CA ALA A 15 -15.98 0.45 -3.90
C ALA A 15 -14.91 -0.56 -4.34
N ALA A 16 -14.61 -0.58 -5.64
CA ALA A 16 -13.44 -1.30 -6.14
C ALA A 16 -12.14 -0.57 -5.74
N PRO A 17 -10.98 -1.26 -5.76
CA PRO A 17 -9.67 -0.62 -5.60
C PRO A 17 -9.47 0.56 -6.56
N ASP A 18 -8.96 1.67 -6.04
CA ASP A 18 -8.79 2.91 -6.80
C ASP A 18 -7.66 2.78 -7.85
N ALA A 19 -8.03 2.81 -9.12
CA ALA A 19 -7.11 2.72 -10.25
C ALA A 19 -6.09 3.87 -10.28
N ALA A 20 -6.48 5.09 -9.86
CA ALA A 20 -5.57 6.23 -9.82
C ALA A 20 -4.52 6.06 -8.73
N TYR A 21 -4.91 5.47 -7.59
CA TYR A 21 -3.96 5.07 -6.55
C TYR A 21 -2.97 4.02 -7.06
N LEU A 22 -3.46 2.98 -7.76
CA LEU A 22 -2.61 1.91 -8.31
C LEU A 22 -1.59 2.45 -9.34
N ASP A 23 -1.99 3.35 -10.22
CA ASP A 23 -1.08 4.00 -11.17
C ASP A 23 -0.06 4.90 -10.45
N ALA A 24 -0.48 5.64 -9.44
CA ALA A 24 0.41 6.49 -8.66
C ALA A 24 1.50 5.68 -7.95
N ILE A 25 1.16 4.58 -7.28
CA ILE A 25 2.17 3.73 -6.61
C ILE A 25 3.09 3.03 -7.61
N ALA A 26 2.60 2.68 -8.79
CA ALA A 26 3.43 2.11 -9.85
C ALA A 26 4.47 3.11 -10.36
N ARG A 27 4.09 4.39 -10.50
CA ARG A 27 5.01 5.47 -10.87
C ARG A 27 6.08 5.69 -9.81
N VAL A 28 5.68 5.79 -8.54
CA VAL A 28 6.63 5.93 -7.41
C VAL A 28 7.58 4.72 -7.34
N ALA A 29 7.05 3.52 -7.55
CA ALA A 29 7.87 2.31 -7.54
C ALA A 29 8.92 2.31 -8.66
N ARG A 30 8.66 2.88 -9.84
CA ARG A 30 9.61 2.91 -10.96
C ARG A 30 10.54 4.12 -10.99
N ASP A 31 10.27 5.15 -10.19
CA ASP A 31 11.03 6.40 -10.24
C ASP A 31 12.37 6.27 -9.50
N GLU A 32 13.44 5.99 -10.26
CA GLU A 32 14.80 5.86 -9.74
C GLU A 32 15.44 7.20 -9.35
N THR A 33 14.78 8.33 -9.62
CA THR A 33 15.27 9.65 -9.16
C THR A 33 14.92 9.93 -7.70
N LEU A 34 13.99 9.15 -7.12
CA LEU A 34 13.62 9.22 -5.71
C LEU A 34 14.54 8.37 -4.84
N ASP A 35 14.72 8.83 -3.60
CA ASP A 35 15.41 8.07 -2.57
C ASP A 35 14.75 6.69 -2.33
N PRO A 36 15.52 5.59 -2.23
CA PRO A 36 14.96 4.25 -2.00
C PRO A 36 14.15 4.12 -0.70
N ALA A 37 14.54 4.79 0.38
CA ALA A 37 13.80 4.76 1.64
C ALA A 37 12.48 5.53 1.51
N PHE A 38 12.47 6.65 0.78
CA PHE A 38 11.25 7.35 0.42
C PHE A 38 10.29 6.48 -0.39
N ARG A 39 10.78 5.79 -1.43
CA ARG A 39 9.98 4.86 -2.24
C ARG A 39 9.38 3.75 -1.38
N ALA A 40 10.19 3.15 -0.51
CA ALA A 40 9.72 2.09 0.41
C ALA A 40 8.62 2.61 1.34
N LEU A 41 8.79 3.81 1.91
CA LEU A 41 7.79 4.42 2.79
C LEU A 41 6.49 4.75 2.05
N ALA A 42 6.59 5.32 0.85
CA ALA A 42 5.42 5.68 0.03
C ALA A 42 4.61 4.45 -0.43
N LEU A 43 5.26 3.29 -0.53
CA LEU A 43 4.63 2.00 -0.82
C LEU A 43 3.97 1.35 0.42
N GLY A 44 4.06 1.95 1.60
CA GLY A 44 3.38 1.47 2.80
C GLY A 44 1.86 1.57 2.70
N LEU A 45 1.16 0.54 3.19
CA LEU A 45 -0.29 0.60 3.40
C LEU A 45 -0.59 1.06 4.84
N PRO A 46 -1.75 1.72 5.07
CA PRO A 46 -2.25 1.94 6.43
C PRO A 46 -2.41 0.61 7.19
N SER A 47 -2.22 0.65 8.51
CA SER A 47 -2.52 -0.50 9.37
C SER A 47 -4.03 -0.68 9.59
N GLU A 48 -4.44 -1.84 10.11
CA GLU A 48 -5.84 -2.10 10.48
C GLU A 48 -6.31 -1.15 11.58
N ASP A 49 -5.49 -0.92 12.61
CA ASP A 49 -5.78 0.02 13.71
C ASP A 49 -5.99 1.45 13.19
N ASP A 50 -5.13 1.88 12.25
CA ASP A 50 -5.24 3.16 11.58
C ASP A 50 -6.57 3.32 10.84
N LEU A 51 -7.04 2.26 10.17
CA LEU A 51 -8.31 2.25 9.45
C LEU A 51 -9.49 2.23 10.42
N ALA A 52 -9.41 1.42 11.48
CA ALA A 52 -10.42 1.35 12.53
C ALA A 52 -10.63 2.72 13.19
N GLN A 53 -9.54 3.40 13.56
CA GLN A 53 -9.60 4.75 14.12
C GLN A 53 -10.24 5.73 13.12
N ALA A 54 -9.82 5.70 11.86
CA ALA A 54 -10.37 6.61 10.84
C ALA A 54 -11.86 6.38 10.55
N LEU A 55 -12.33 5.12 10.60
CA LEU A 55 -13.75 4.78 10.48
C LEU A 55 -14.55 5.31 11.67
N PHE A 56 -14.04 5.10 12.89
CA PHE A 56 -14.64 5.60 14.11
C PHE A 56 -14.76 7.13 14.10
N ASP A 57 -13.68 7.83 13.74
CA ASP A 57 -13.66 9.29 13.62
C ASP A 57 -14.66 9.81 12.57
N ALA A 58 -14.94 8.99 11.54
CA ALA A 58 -15.94 9.28 10.51
C ALA A 58 -17.38 8.88 10.90
N GLY A 59 -17.61 8.42 12.14
CA GLY A 59 -18.93 8.04 12.65
C GLY A 59 -19.40 6.65 12.23
N HIS A 60 -18.50 5.82 11.70
CA HIS A 60 -18.78 4.42 11.39
C HIS A 60 -18.30 3.51 12.52
N THR A 61 -19.06 2.45 12.82
CA THR A 61 -18.58 1.37 13.69
C THR A 61 -17.54 0.55 12.92
N PRO A 62 -16.29 0.44 13.38
CA PRO A 62 -15.28 -0.37 12.70
C PRO A 62 -15.65 -1.85 12.73
N ASP A 63 -15.63 -2.50 11.57
CA ASP A 63 -15.76 -3.95 11.42
C ASP A 63 -14.39 -4.55 11.06
N PRO A 64 -13.75 -5.32 11.97
CA PRO A 64 -12.45 -5.93 11.72
C PRO A 64 -12.41 -6.81 10.47
N GLN A 65 -13.49 -7.54 10.18
CA GLN A 65 -13.55 -8.44 9.03
C GLN A 65 -13.56 -7.63 7.72
N ALA A 66 -14.41 -6.60 7.64
CA ALA A 66 -14.48 -5.74 6.45
C ALA A 66 -13.18 -4.96 6.21
N ILE A 67 -12.49 -4.54 7.27
CA ILE A 67 -11.18 -3.89 7.17
C ILE A 67 -10.14 -4.86 6.59
N TRP A 68 -10.08 -6.08 7.13
CA TRP A 68 -9.16 -7.11 6.66
C TRP A 68 -9.43 -7.48 5.20
N GLU A 69 -10.68 -7.70 4.82
CA GLU A 69 -11.08 -8.03 3.44
C GLU A 69 -10.71 -6.93 2.45
N ALA A 70 -10.92 -5.65 2.81
CA ALA A 70 -10.55 -4.52 1.97
C ALA A 70 -9.03 -4.41 1.80
N LEU A 71 -8.26 -4.67 2.86
CA LEU A 71 -6.80 -4.70 2.80
C LEU A 71 -6.28 -5.83 1.94
N GLU A 72 -6.78 -7.06 2.11
CA GLU A 72 -6.38 -8.21 1.29
C GLU A 72 -6.71 -7.98 -0.18
N THR A 73 -7.93 -7.52 -0.46
CA THR A 73 -8.35 -7.20 -1.84
C THR A 73 -7.42 -6.15 -2.47
N LEU A 74 -7.04 -5.10 -1.72
CA LEU A 74 -6.11 -4.09 -2.23
C LEU A 74 -4.69 -4.65 -2.39
N ARG A 75 -4.23 -5.52 -1.49
CA ARG A 75 -2.92 -6.18 -1.56
C ARG A 75 -2.83 -7.06 -2.82
N ASP A 76 -3.83 -7.88 -3.08
CA ASP A 76 -3.89 -8.74 -4.26
C ASP A 76 -3.91 -7.92 -5.55
N THR A 77 -4.81 -6.94 -5.65
CA THR A 77 -4.92 -6.07 -6.83
C THR A 77 -3.61 -5.30 -7.08
N ARG A 78 -2.95 -4.87 -6.00
CA ARG A 78 -1.65 -4.21 -6.08
C ARG A 78 -0.55 -5.17 -6.51
N ALA A 79 -0.55 -6.41 -6.03
CA ALA A 79 0.42 -7.42 -6.43
C ALA A 79 0.33 -7.68 -7.94
N GLU A 80 -0.89 -7.82 -8.47
CA GLU A 80 -1.13 -7.96 -9.91
C GLU A 80 -0.65 -6.72 -10.69
N ALA A 81 -1.00 -5.51 -10.24
CA ALA A 81 -0.62 -4.27 -10.92
C ALA A 81 0.90 -4.02 -10.90
N LEU A 82 1.59 -4.47 -9.86
CA LEU A 82 3.03 -4.25 -9.66
C LEU A 82 3.89 -5.47 -10.01
N ASP A 83 3.32 -6.59 -10.47
CA ASP A 83 4.04 -7.87 -10.64
C ASP A 83 5.34 -7.70 -11.45
N SER A 84 5.23 -7.15 -12.67
CA SER A 84 6.40 -6.89 -13.52
C SER A 84 7.41 -5.94 -12.89
N ILE A 85 6.95 -4.96 -12.11
CA ILE A 85 7.83 -3.99 -11.42
C ILE A 85 8.58 -4.69 -10.29
N ALA A 86 7.89 -5.51 -9.51
CA ALA A 86 8.47 -6.23 -8.38
C ALA A 86 9.54 -7.22 -8.86
N GLN A 87 9.25 -7.97 -9.94
CA GLN A 87 10.21 -8.90 -10.55
C GLN A 87 11.48 -8.21 -11.06
N ASP A 88 11.37 -6.95 -11.47
CA ASP A 88 12.46 -6.13 -11.98
C ASP A 88 13.29 -5.47 -10.85
N LEU A 89 12.62 -4.89 -9.86
CA LEU A 89 13.25 -4.18 -8.74
C LEU A 89 13.91 -5.13 -7.73
N TYR A 90 13.29 -6.27 -7.45
CA TYR A 90 13.77 -7.21 -6.44
C TYR A 90 15.24 -7.63 -6.65
N PRO A 91 15.69 -8.11 -7.83
CA PRO A 91 17.10 -8.48 -8.04
C PRO A 91 18.05 -7.27 -7.99
N ARG A 92 17.60 -6.07 -8.38
CA ARG A 92 18.45 -4.86 -8.38
C ARG A 92 18.75 -4.32 -6.99
N HIS A 93 17.84 -4.51 -6.04
CA HIS A 93 17.97 -4.03 -4.68
C HIS A 93 18.46 -5.11 -3.69
N GLN A 94 19.04 -6.20 -4.20
CA GLN A 94 19.69 -7.20 -3.35
C GLN A 94 20.98 -6.65 -2.74
N VAL A 95 21.05 -6.63 -1.40
CA VAL A 95 22.30 -6.37 -0.68
C VAL A 95 23.02 -7.69 -0.47
N THR A 96 24.09 -7.91 -1.24
CA THR A 96 24.89 -9.14 -1.17
C THR A 96 26.05 -9.07 -0.18
N ALA A 97 26.33 -7.88 0.36
CA ALA A 97 27.29 -7.68 1.44
C ALA A 97 26.74 -8.23 2.77
N PRO A 98 27.61 -8.59 3.74
CA PRO A 98 27.16 -8.97 5.08
C PRO A 98 26.28 -7.89 5.70
N TYR A 99 25.23 -8.31 6.42
CA TYR A 99 24.35 -7.40 7.13
C TYR A 99 25.15 -6.46 8.05
N ARG A 100 24.91 -5.16 7.90
CA ARG A 100 25.43 -4.12 8.76
C ARG A 100 24.28 -3.22 9.19
N PRO A 101 24.05 -3.01 10.49
CA PRO A 101 23.02 -2.10 10.98
C PRO A 101 23.56 -0.65 10.93
N ASP A 102 23.98 -0.19 9.76
CA ASP A 102 24.31 1.22 9.55
C ASP A 102 22.97 2.02 9.51
N PRO A 103 22.87 3.16 10.21
CA PRO A 103 21.65 3.98 10.27
C PRO A 103 21.31 4.70 8.96
#